data_AF-B8Y2E5-F1
#
_entry.id   AF-B8Y2E5-F1
#
_cell.length_a   1.000
_cell.length_b   1.000
_cell.length_c   1.000
_cell.angle_alpha   90.00
_cell.angle_beta   90.00
_cell.angle_gamma   90.00
#
_symmetry.space_group_name_H-M   'P 1'
#
loop_
_entity.id
_entity.type
_entity.pdbx_description
1 polymer ?
#
loop_
_entity_poly.entity_id
_entity_poly.type
_entity_poly.pdbx_seq_one_letter_code
_entity_poly.pdbx_strand_id
1 'polypeptide(L)'
;WIEDRTDNLMSTGFARDFYMQGELALSREGQMLALRVRMLSDQGYAYADAQPSKLRAGLFHIVTGSYDIPAAHVITDGAYTNKAPGGVAYRCSFRVTEASFLIEWLVQNAAYELGIDPVELRRRNFIRADQFPYTSATGFEYDSGDYERALDLALEMSGYQELREQQRQMREEGKLLGIGVASFTEVVGAGPGRHYDILGIRMFDSAELRVHPTGKAILKLGVKSQGQGHETTFAQIVADELGIPPSDIAVQEGDTDNTPYGLGTYASRSTPTAGAATAVAARKVRDKSQRIAAHLLECDAEDLEWERGRFYVKGSPDHGKTIQEVAFAAYTDLPDGEEAGLEAVNYYDPPNMTYPFGTYVVAVEIDRGTGQG
;
A
#
# COMPACT_ATOMS: atom_id res chain seq x y z
N TRP A 1 -8.26 -20.41 23.76
CA TRP A 1 -7.27 -19.77 24.65
C TRP A 1 -7.36 -18.27 24.44
N ILE A 2 -7.28 -17.48 25.50
CA ILE A 2 -7.31 -16.01 25.47
C ILE A 2 -6.18 -15.56 26.39
N GLU A 3 -5.22 -14.81 25.87
CA GLU A 3 -4.08 -14.26 26.63
C GLU A 3 -4.47 -12.98 27.40
N ASP A 4 -3.68 -12.62 28.40
CA ASP A 4 -3.78 -11.32 29.05
C ASP A 4 -2.88 -10.26 28.39
N ARG A 5 -2.93 -9.01 28.88
CA ARG A 5 -2.11 -7.92 28.33
C ARG A 5 -0.61 -8.14 28.55
N THR A 6 -0.24 -8.72 29.69
CA THR A 6 1.16 -8.93 30.07
C THR A 6 1.78 -10.02 29.19
N ASP A 7 1.06 -11.13 28.99
CA ASP A 7 1.40 -12.20 28.06
C ASP A 7 1.57 -11.65 26.64
N ASN A 8 0.61 -10.83 26.18
CA ASN A 8 0.68 -10.21 24.86
C ASN A 8 1.97 -9.41 24.66
N LEU A 9 2.33 -8.54 25.59
CA LEU A 9 3.51 -7.68 25.49
C LEU A 9 4.84 -8.44 25.64
N MET A 10 4.86 -9.50 26.43
CA MET A 10 6.10 -10.22 26.75
C MET A 10 6.42 -11.36 25.80
N SER A 11 5.43 -11.91 25.08
CA SER A 11 5.59 -13.18 24.37
C SER A 11 5.15 -13.22 22.91
N THR A 12 4.42 -12.19 22.43
CA THR A 12 4.02 -12.09 21.01
C THR A 12 5.04 -11.30 20.18
N GLY A 13 4.81 -11.19 18.87
CA GLY A 13 5.74 -10.57 17.93
C GLY A 13 6.05 -9.10 18.26
N PHE A 14 7.29 -8.82 18.68
CA PHE A 14 7.79 -7.46 18.86
C PHE A 14 8.01 -6.75 17.51
N ALA A 15 8.40 -5.48 17.54
CA ALA A 15 8.71 -4.69 16.34
C ALA A 15 10.07 -3.99 16.45
N ARG A 16 10.72 -3.73 15.29
CA ARG A 16 12.00 -2.99 15.17
C ARG A 16 13.21 -3.79 15.64
N ASP A 17 13.83 -3.36 16.74
CA ASP A 17 15.10 -3.86 17.30
C ASP A 17 16.25 -3.99 16.26
N PHE A 18 16.40 -2.93 15.46
CA PHE A 18 17.48 -2.76 14.48
C PHE A 18 18.52 -1.76 14.96
N TYR A 19 19.79 -2.15 14.90
CA TYR A 19 20.95 -1.31 15.15
C TYR A 19 21.57 -0.97 13.81
N MET A 20 21.33 0.26 13.35
CA MET A 20 21.64 0.68 11.98
C MET A 20 22.82 1.66 11.95
N GLN A 21 23.75 1.41 11.04
CA GLN A 21 24.79 2.36 10.63
C GLN A 21 24.59 2.69 9.16
N GLY A 22 24.25 3.94 8.87
CA GLY A 22 24.08 4.45 7.52
C GLY A 22 25.14 5.50 7.17
N GLU A 23 25.55 5.51 5.91
CA GLU A 23 26.54 6.44 5.36
C GLU A 23 26.01 6.97 4.02
N LEU A 24 25.85 8.29 3.90
CA LEU A 24 25.38 8.96 2.69
C LEU A 24 26.53 9.79 2.09
N ALA A 25 26.95 9.45 0.87
CA ALA A 25 27.96 10.19 0.14
C ALA A 25 27.29 11.33 -0.66
N LEU A 26 27.85 12.55 -0.58
CA LEU A 26 27.29 13.75 -1.21
C LEU A 26 28.37 14.54 -1.96
N SER A 27 27.97 15.25 -3.02
CA SER A 27 28.78 16.32 -3.61
C SER A 27 28.76 17.57 -2.70
N ARG A 28 29.63 18.55 -2.99
CA ARG A 28 29.64 19.83 -2.25
C ARG A 28 28.34 20.62 -2.42
N GLU A 29 27.65 20.41 -3.53
CA GLU A 29 26.38 21.04 -3.89
C GLU A 29 25.17 20.30 -3.31
N GLY A 30 25.40 19.19 -2.59
CA GLY A 30 24.36 18.41 -1.93
C GLY A 30 23.71 17.35 -2.82
N GLN A 31 24.31 16.98 -3.96
CA GLN A 31 23.84 15.85 -4.76
C GLN A 31 24.21 14.52 -4.09
N MET A 32 23.27 13.61 -3.90
CA MET A 32 23.49 12.27 -3.33
C MET A 32 24.18 11.37 -4.36
N LEU A 33 25.26 10.72 -3.94
CA LEU A 33 26.13 9.92 -4.81
C LEU A 33 26.06 8.43 -4.50
N ALA A 34 25.99 8.07 -3.22
CA ALA A 34 25.89 6.68 -2.82
C ALA A 34 25.34 6.53 -1.39
N LEU A 35 24.70 5.39 -1.13
CA LEU A 35 24.23 4.99 0.19
C LEU A 35 24.86 3.67 0.61
N ARG A 36 25.48 3.62 1.78
CA ARG A 36 25.94 2.36 2.38
C ARG A 36 25.27 2.15 3.73
N VAL A 37 24.74 0.95 3.94
CA VAL A 37 24.09 0.59 5.20
C VAL A 37 24.64 -0.73 5.72
N ARG A 38 24.96 -0.76 7.01
CA ARG A 38 25.16 -1.97 7.78
C ARG A 38 24.14 -2.01 8.92
N MET A 39 23.49 -3.14 9.12
CA MET A 39 22.55 -3.30 10.23
C MET A 39 22.75 -4.63 10.95
N LEU A 40 22.55 -4.59 12.27
CA LEU A 40 22.40 -5.76 13.11
C LEU A 40 20.96 -5.80 13.61
N SER A 41 20.29 -6.94 13.43
CA SER A 41 18.93 -7.17 13.91
C SER A 41 18.94 -8.18 15.06
N ASP A 42 18.28 -7.84 16.16
CA ASP A 42 17.96 -8.79 17.21
C ASP A 42 16.65 -9.50 16.83
N GLN A 43 16.66 -10.84 16.83
CA GLN A 43 15.53 -11.67 16.41
C GLN A 43 14.85 -12.38 17.59
N GLY A 44 15.32 -12.17 18.82
CA GLY A 44 14.93 -12.97 19.98
C GLY A 44 15.44 -14.41 19.90
N TYR A 45 14.77 -15.35 20.58
CA TYR A 45 15.27 -16.72 20.70
C TYR A 45 15.15 -17.55 19.41
N ALA A 46 14.32 -17.09 18.46
CA ALA A 46 14.10 -17.75 17.18
C ALA A 46 13.60 -16.76 16.13
N TYR A 47 13.86 -17.04 14.87
CA TYR A 47 13.30 -16.28 13.76
C TYR A 47 11.85 -16.74 13.52
N ALA A 48 10.88 -15.86 13.78
CA ALA A 48 9.45 -16.16 13.67
C ALA A 48 8.66 -15.15 12.83
N ASP A 49 9.34 -14.28 12.08
CA ASP A 49 8.70 -13.25 11.26
C ASP A 49 7.89 -13.86 10.11
N ALA A 50 6.60 -13.50 10.03
CA ALA A 50 5.73 -13.85 8.91
C ALA A 50 5.93 -12.87 7.74
N GLN A 51 7.06 -13.01 7.04
CA GLN A 51 7.46 -12.18 5.89
C GLN A 51 7.88 -13.04 4.69
N PRO A 52 8.10 -12.47 3.49
CA PRO A 52 8.49 -13.24 2.30
C PRO A 52 9.72 -14.11 2.54
N SER A 53 9.65 -15.40 2.19
CA SER A 53 10.62 -16.44 2.60
C SER A 53 12.07 -16.17 2.16
N LYS A 54 12.24 -15.48 1.03
CA LYS A 54 13.56 -15.13 0.45
C LYS A 54 14.16 -13.85 1.04
N LEU A 55 13.39 -13.09 1.80
CA LEU A 55 13.78 -11.75 2.28
C LEU A 55 13.86 -11.75 3.80
N ARG A 56 15.00 -12.20 4.34
CA ARG A 56 15.23 -12.27 5.79
C ARG A 56 15.28 -10.92 6.49
N ALA A 57 15.63 -9.85 5.77
CA ALA A 57 15.58 -8.47 6.23
C ALA A 57 14.34 -7.71 5.71
N GLY A 58 13.31 -8.42 5.24
CA GLY A 58 12.14 -7.81 4.62
C GLY A 58 12.49 -6.97 3.38
N LEU A 59 11.75 -5.89 3.20
CA LEU A 59 11.89 -4.90 2.13
C LEU A 59 12.80 -3.73 2.52
N PHE A 60 13.67 -3.90 3.53
CA PHE A 60 14.57 -2.84 4.00
C PHE A 60 15.42 -2.22 2.89
N HIS A 61 15.73 -2.96 1.83
CA HIS A 61 16.46 -2.46 0.67
C HIS A 61 15.73 -1.34 -0.11
N ILE A 62 14.52 -0.94 0.28
CA ILE A 62 13.87 0.31 -0.15
C ILE A 62 14.55 1.57 0.42
N VAL A 63 15.55 1.42 1.29
CA VAL A 63 16.26 2.49 2.04
C VAL A 63 16.86 3.61 1.20
N THR A 64 16.90 3.51 -0.13
CA THR A 64 17.17 4.67 -1.00
C THR A 64 16.05 5.72 -0.96
N GLY A 65 14.87 5.36 -0.45
CA GLY A 65 13.76 6.27 -0.19
C GLY A 65 13.23 6.92 -1.46
N SER A 66 12.90 8.21 -1.36
CA SER A 66 12.37 9.04 -2.44
C SER A 66 13.46 9.67 -3.33
N TYR A 67 14.72 9.24 -3.15
CA TYR A 67 15.88 9.94 -3.71
C TYR A 67 16.54 9.19 -4.87
N ASP A 68 16.97 9.94 -5.88
CA ASP A 68 17.76 9.46 -7.02
C ASP A 68 19.22 9.23 -6.60
N ILE A 69 19.45 8.11 -5.91
CA ILE A 69 20.78 7.68 -5.45
C ILE A 69 21.32 6.62 -6.41
N PRO A 70 22.39 6.91 -7.17
CA PRO A 70 22.83 6.04 -8.27
C PRO A 70 23.55 4.76 -7.81
N ALA A 71 24.00 4.68 -6.55
CA ALA A 71 24.64 3.50 -6.00
C ALA A 71 24.21 3.25 -4.55
N ALA A 72 23.83 2.01 -4.23
CA ALA A 72 23.48 1.64 -2.87
C ALA A 72 23.96 0.23 -2.51
N HIS A 73 24.34 0.03 -1.25
CA HIS A 73 24.71 -1.28 -0.73
C HIS A 73 24.24 -1.47 0.71
N VAL A 74 23.63 -2.63 0.98
CA VAL A 74 23.06 -2.97 2.29
C VAL A 74 23.63 -4.32 2.75
N ILE A 75 24.18 -4.35 3.96
CA ILE A 75 24.56 -5.58 4.66
C ILE A 75 23.71 -5.72 5.92
N THR A 76 23.21 -6.93 6.14
CA THR A 76 22.28 -7.23 7.22
C THR A 76 22.72 -8.48 7.98
N ASP A 77 22.97 -8.34 9.28
CA ASP A 77 23.30 -9.43 10.19
C ASP A 77 22.11 -9.67 11.13
N GLY A 78 21.81 -10.93 11.45
CA GLY A 78 20.76 -11.31 12.41
C GLY A 78 21.33 -12.12 13.58
N ALA A 79 20.98 -11.74 14.81
CA ALA A 79 21.43 -12.39 16.02
C ALA A 79 20.26 -12.96 16.83
N TYR A 80 20.49 -14.13 17.45
CA TYR A 80 19.58 -14.69 18.43
C TYR A 80 19.95 -14.23 19.83
N THR A 81 18.93 -13.95 20.64
CA THR A 81 19.07 -13.48 22.03
C THR A 81 18.00 -14.11 22.93
N ASN A 82 18.11 -13.92 24.24
CA ASN A 82 17.10 -14.40 25.20
C ASN A 82 15.88 -13.46 25.31
N LYS A 83 15.30 -13.06 24.17
CA LYS A 83 14.06 -12.26 24.07
C LYS A 83 12.97 -13.06 23.32
N ALA A 84 11.71 -12.65 23.42
CA ALA A 84 10.63 -13.17 22.58
C ALA A 84 10.92 -12.94 21.08
N PRO A 85 10.40 -13.78 20.17
CA PRO A 85 10.73 -13.69 18.76
C PRO A 85 9.82 -12.66 18.07
N GLY A 86 10.25 -12.16 16.91
CA GLY A 86 9.47 -11.21 16.10
C GLY A 86 10.36 -10.17 15.42
N GLY A 87 9.82 -8.96 15.31
CA GLY A 87 10.45 -7.79 14.72
C GLY A 87 9.68 -7.24 13.51
N VAL A 88 9.04 -8.10 12.72
CA VAL A 88 8.04 -7.71 11.72
C VAL A 88 6.66 -7.65 12.37
N ALA A 89 6.37 -6.49 12.95
CA ALA A 89 5.04 -6.15 13.44
C ALA A 89 4.84 -4.63 13.40
N TYR A 90 3.68 -4.18 13.87
CA TYR A 90 3.42 -2.77 14.17
C TYR A 90 3.66 -1.83 12.96
N ARG A 91 2.89 -2.08 11.88
CA ARG A 91 2.83 -1.26 10.66
C ARG A 91 4.19 -1.07 9.97
N CYS A 92 5.01 -2.12 9.90
CA CYS A 92 6.38 -2.03 9.38
C CYS A 92 6.53 -2.26 7.87
N SER A 93 5.49 -2.70 7.17
CA SER A 93 5.53 -3.11 5.77
C SER A 93 6.72 -4.02 5.41
N PHE A 94 7.12 -4.92 6.33
CA PHE A 94 8.37 -5.70 6.22
C PHE A 94 9.63 -4.83 6.26
N ARG A 95 9.89 -4.17 7.40
CA ARG A 95 11.11 -3.38 7.68
C ARG A 95 11.26 -2.06 6.90
N VAL A 96 10.21 -1.59 6.23
CA VAL A 96 10.17 -0.27 5.57
C VAL A 96 10.23 0.85 6.58
N THR A 97 9.68 0.64 7.78
CA THR A 97 9.77 1.64 8.87
C THR A 97 11.21 1.98 9.24
N GLU A 98 12.07 0.98 9.35
CA GLU A 98 13.48 1.11 9.66
C GLU A 98 14.24 1.75 8.48
N ALA A 99 13.89 1.39 7.25
CA ALA A 99 14.46 1.96 6.04
C ALA A 99 14.15 3.46 5.90
N SER A 100 12.87 3.84 5.98
CA SER A 100 12.41 5.22 5.92
C SER A 100 12.97 6.06 7.06
N PHE A 101 13.05 5.51 8.28
CA PHE A 101 13.68 6.19 9.41
C PHE A 101 15.16 6.49 9.12
N LEU A 102 15.93 5.49 8.66
CA LEU A 102 17.35 5.65 8.43
C LEU A 102 17.63 6.71 7.36
N ILE A 103 16.98 6.62 6.21
CA ILE A 103 17.26 7.53 5.10
C ILE A 103 16.87 8.97 5.45
N GLU A 104 15.70 9.20 6.05
CA GLU A 104 15.29 10.55 6.44
C GLU A 104 16.18 11.13 7.54
N TRP A 105 16.68 10.29 8.44
CA TRP A 105 17.65 10.71 9.45
C TRP A 105 18.99 11.11 8.82
N LEU A 106 19.49 10.34 7.85
CA LEU A 106 20.73 10.67 7.13
C LEU A 106 20.58 11.97 6.34
N VAL A 107 19.48 12.15 5.61
CA VAL A 107 19.22 13.36 4.83
C VAL A 107 19.12 14.59 5.72
N GLN A 108 18.45 14.48 6.88
CA GLN A 108 18.36 15.57 7.83
C GLN A 108 19.74 15.99 8.36
N ASN A 109 20.58 15.04 8.76
CA ASN A 109 21.92 15.33 9.27
C ASN A 109 22.85 15.87 8.18
N ALA A 110 22.77 15.31 6.96
CA ALA A 110 23.52 15.81 5.81
C ALA A 110 23.19 17.29 5.52
N ALA A 111 21.92 17.67 5.60
CA ALA A 111 21.50 19.06 5.42
C ALA A 111 22.14 19.99 6.47
N TYR A 112 22.18 19.55 7.74
CA TYR A 112 22.83 20.30 8.81
C TYR A 112 24.33 20.43 8.64
N GLU A 113 25.02 19.35 8.24
CA GLU A 113 26.47 19.37 7.99
C GLU A 113 26.85 20.29 6.81
N LEU A 114 26.01 20.33 5.77
CA LEU A 114 26.22 21.18 4.60
C LEU A 114 25.73 22.63 4.79
N GLY A 115 24.98 22.91 5.85
CA GLY A 115 24.35 24.22 6.07
C GLY A 115 23.26 24.54 5.03
N ILE A 116 22.62 23.51 4.46
CA ILE A 116 21.53 23.63 3.49
C ILE A 116 20.20 23.43 4.22
N ASP A 117 19.14 24.11 3.80
CA ASP A 117 17.81 23.82 4.34
C ASP A 117 17.42 22.35 4.04
N PRO A 118 16.95 21.57 5.03
CA PRO A 118 16.60 20.16 4.83
C PRO A 118 15.51 19.91 3.76
N VAL A 119 14.64 20.88 3.49
CA VAL A 119 13.66 20.81 2.39
C VAL A 119 14.36 20.95 1.04
N GLU A 120 15.32 21.87 0.95
CA GLU A 120 16.08 22.12 -0.27
C GLU A 120 16.98 20.93 -0.63
N LEU A 121 17.64 20.30 0.36
CA LEU A 121 18.43 19.11 0.11
C LEU A 121 17.57 17.95 -0.44
N ARG A 122 16.33 17.81 0.04
CA ARG A 122 15.39 16.80 -0.47
C ARG A 122 14.99 17.09 -1.92
N ARG A 123 14.57 18.32 -2.21
CA ARG A 123 14.17 18.74 -3.57
C ARG A 123 15.25 18.46 -4.61
N ARG A 124 16.51 18.75 -4.28
CA ARG A 124 17.66 18.51 -5.18
C ARG A 124 17.85 17.05 -5.57
N ASN A 125 17.37 16.12 -4.74
CA ASN A 125 17.67 14.70 -4.86
C ASN A 125 16.44 13.84 -5.09
N PHE A 126 15.24 14.40 -5.17
CA PHE A 126 14.06 13.60 -5.46
C PHE A 126 14.14 12.94 -6.84
N ILE A 127 13.59 11.72 -6.90
CA ILE A 127 13.20 11.13 -8.17
C ILE A 127 12.11 12.02 -8.78
N ARG A 128 12.32 12.50 -10.01
CA ARG A 128 11.38 13.39 -10.70
C ARG A 128 10.18 12.61 -11.23
N ALA A 129 9.05 13.28 -11.36
CA ALA A 129 7.81 12.68 -11.86
C ALA A 129 7.95 12.05 -13.26
N ASP A 130 8.83 12.61 -14.11
CA ASP A 130 9.12 12.11 -15.46
C ASP A 130 10.07 10.89 -15.50
N GLN A 131 10.63 10.49 -14.36
CA GLN A 131 11.51 9.31 -14.24
C GLN A 131 10.74 8.02 -13.92
N PHE A 132 9.44 8.09 -13.60
CA PHE A 132 8.65 6.89 -13.31
C PHE A 132 8.18 6.18 -14.59
N PRO A 133 8.17 4.83 -14.63
CA PRO A 133 8.61 3.91 -13.57
C PRO A 133 10.13 3.96 -13.35
N TYR A 134 10.55 4.05 -12.08
CA TYR A 134 11.94 4.32 -11.69
C TYR A 134 12.59 3.09 -11.06
N THR A 135 13.73 2.65 -11.57
CA THR A 135 14.50 1.56 -10.97
C THR A 135 15.52 2.09 -9.97
N SER A 136 15.35 1.76 -8.68
CA SER A 136 16.31 2.13 -7.64
C SER A 136 17.62 1.35 -7.76
N ALA A 137 18.70 1.89 -7.19
CA ALA A 137 19.99 1.21 -7.12
C ALA A 137 19.95 -0.15 -6.37
N THR A 138 18.87 -0.42 -5.62
CA THR A 138 18.63 -1.68 -4.90
C THR A 138 17.67 -2.63 -5.63
N GLY A 139 17.19 -2.26 -6.82
CA GLY A 139 16.44 -3.14 -7.72
C GLY A 139 14.92 -3.11 -7.60
N PHE A 140 14.35 -2.18 -6.84
CA PHE A 140 12.90 -1.92 -6.88
C PHE A 140 12.55 -1.06 -8.09
N GLU A 141 11.45 -1.38 -8.75
CA GLU A 141 10.86 -0.54 -9.80
C GLU A 141 9.66 0.20 -9.22
N TYR A 142 9.80 1.49 -8.94
CA TYR A 142 8.74 2.32 -8.37
C TYR A 142 7.70 2.62 -9.46
N ASP A 143 6.42 2.49 -9.13
CA ASP A 143 5.32 2.56 -10.10
C ASP A 143 5.03 4.01 -10.57
N SER A 144 4.96 4.97 -9.64
CA SER A 144 4.68 6.38 -9.92
C SER A 144 5.04 7.29 -8.74
N GLY A 145 5.18 8.59 -8.97
CA GLY A 145 5.46 9.56 -7.90
C GLY A 145 5.45 11.01 -8.35
N ASP A 146 5.04 11.92 -7.45
CA ASP A 146 5.17 13.38 -7.59
C ASP A 146 5.57 13.98 -6.23
N TYR A 147 6.84 13.77 -5.87
CA TYR A 147 7.36 14.08 -4.54
C TYR A 147 7.49 15.57 -4.28
N GLU A 148 7.84 16.34 -5.31
CA GLU A 148 7.93 17.80 -5.23
C GLU A 148 6.56 18.40 -4.90
N ARG A 149 5.50 17.98 -5.60
CA ARG A 149 4.14 18.43 -5.30
C ARG A 149 3.69 18.05 -3.89
N ALA A 150 3.98 16.83 -3.43
CA ALA A 150 3.60 16.41 -2.08
C ALA A 150 4.37 17.17 -0.99
N LEU A 151 5.65 17.47 -1.23
CA LEU A 151 6.43 18.35 -0.36
C LEU A 151 5.84 19.75 -0.33
N ASP A 152 5.55 20.37 -1.48
CA ASP A 152 4.98 21.71 -1.56
C ASP A 152 3.68 21.84 -0.78
N LEU A 153 2.76 20.89 -0.94
CA LEU A 153 1.51 20.86 -0.21
C LEU A 153 1.74 20.77 1.31
N ALA A 154 2.67 19.93 1.76
CA ALA A 154 2.97 19.79 3.18
C ALA A 154 3.60 21.07 3.78
N LEU A 155 4.46 21.77 3.02
CA LEU A 155 5.05 23.04 3.44
C LEU A 155 4.02 24.16 3.52
N GLU A 156 3.10 24.22 2.56
CA GLU A 156 1.98 25.16 2.57
C GLU A 156 1.07 24.92 3.77
N MET A 157 0.62 23.68 3.96
CA MET A 157 -0.30 23.31 5.06
C MET A 157 0.30 23.57 6.45
N SER A 158 1.62 23.45 6.58
CA SER A 158 2.32 23.65 7.85
C SER A 158 2.75 25.09 8.11
N GLY A 159 2.73 25.97 7.09
CA GLY A 159 3.35 27.29 7.20
C GLY A 159 4.85 27.19 7.48
N TYR A 160 5.57 26.36 6.71
CA TYR A 160 6.97 26.02 7.00
C TYR A 160 7.89 27.25 7.12
N GLN A 161 7.67 28.28 6.30
CA GLN A 161 8.49 29.49 6.34
C GLN A 161 8.23 30.32 7.60
N GLU A 162 6.97 30.41 8.02
CA GLU A 162 6.56 31.03 9.27
C GLU A 162 7.14 30.28 10.48
N LEU A 163 7.08 28.95 10.45
CA LEU A 163 7.69 28.10 11.49
C LEU A 163 9.21 28.32 11.56
N ARG A 164 9.89 28.44 10.42
CA ARG A 164 11.34 28.73 10.37
C ARG A 164 11.69 30.10 10.95
N GLU A 165 10.86 31.11 10.74
CA GLU A 165 11.02 32.43 11.36
C GLU A 165 10.77 32.37 12.87
N GLN A 166 9.69 31.73 13.31
CA GLN A 166 9.41 31.51 14.73
C GLN A 166 10.54 30.75 15.43
N GLN A 167 11.10 29.73 14.76
CA GLN A 167 12.25 28.98 15.28
C GLN A 167 13.47 29.88 15.53
N ARG A 168 13.73 30.86 14.65
CA ARG A 168 14.83 31.82 14.86
C ARG A 168 14.57 32.70 16.07
N GLN A 169 13.38 33.29 16.17
CA GLN A 169 13.00 34.17 17.27
C GLN A 169 13.05 33.43 18.62
N MET A 170 12.47 32.24 18.69
CA MET A 170 12.46 31.44 19.92
C MET A 170 13.87 31.01 20.37
N ARG A 171 14.80 30.79 19.43
CA ARG A 171 16.20 30.50 19.78
C ARG A 171 16.88 31.70 20.46
N GLU A 172 16.56 32.93 20.05
CA GLU A 172 17.08 34.15 20.70
C GLU A 172 16.55 34.30 22.13
N GLU A 173 15.32 33.84 22.39
CA GLU A 173 14.73 33.74 23.74
C GLU A 173 15.25 32.54 24.55
N GLY A 174 16.15 31.72 24.01
CA GLY A 174 16.67 30.53 24.66
C GLY A 174 15.70 29.34 24.69
N LYS A 175 14.59 29.37 23.94
CA LYS A 175 13.66 28.24 23.78
C LYS A 175 14.13 27.27 22.70
N LEU A 176 13.52 26.08 22.62
CA LEU A 176 13.85 25.05 21.63
C LEU A 176 12.62 24.72 20.79
N LEU A 177 12.54 25.26 19.59
CA LEU A 177 11.57 24.82 18.58
C LEU A 177 12.28 23.91 17.55
N GLY A 178 11.88 22.65 17.48
CA GLY A 178 12.28 21.68 16.46
C GLY A 178 11.28 21.66 15.31
N ILE A 179 11.77 21.55 14.07
CA ILE A 179 10.93 21.36 12.88
C ILE A 179 11.50 20.16 12.12
N GLY A 180 10.75 19.06 12.13
CA GLY A 180 11.05 17.84 11.38
C GLY A 180 10.30 17.82 10.07
N VAL A 181 10.99 17.42 9.00
CA VAL A 181 10.39 17.13 7.70
C VAL A 181 10.82 15.72 7.30
N ALA A 182 9.89 14.91 6.82
CA ALA A 182 10.17 13.58 6.29
C ALA A 182 9.41 13.36 4.99
N SER A 183 10.12 13.08 3.89
CA SER A 183 9.54 12.70 2.60
C SER A 183 9.89 11.25 2.33
N PHE A 184 8.88 10.38 2.29
CA PHE A 184 9.08 8.94 2.25
C PHE A 184 8.36 8.29 1.07
N THR A 185 8.93 7.18 0.62
CA THR A 185 8.32 6.24 -0.33
C THR A 185 8.15 4.90 0.39
N GLU A 186 6.92 4.41 0.45
CA GLU A 186 6.59 3.08 0.96
C GLU A 186 6.74 2.03 -0.16
N VAL A 187 6.72 0.76 0.23
CA VAL A 187 6.61 -0.37 -0.71
C VAL A 187 5.65 -1.40 -0.11
N VAL A 188 4.47 -1.51 -0.70
CA VAL A 188 3.36 -2.30 -0.17
C VAL A 188 2.74 -3.16 -1.26
N GLY A 189 1.85 -4.08 -0.88
CA GLY A 189 1.27 -5.01 -1.86
C GLY A 189 2.17 -6.21 -2.15
N ALA A 190 2.92 -6.70 -1.14
CA ALA A 190 3.74 -7.90 -1.22
C ALA A 190 3.01 -9.02 -1.95
N GLY A 191 3.55 -9.38 -3.12
CA GLY A 191 2.67 -9.72 -4.22
C GLY A 191 3.28 -10.55 -5.32
N PRO A 192 4.27 -10.05 -6.10
CA PRO A 192 4.73 -10.72 -7.31
C PRO A 192 5.19 -12.16 -7.04
N GLY A 193 4.33 -13.13 -7.37
CA GLY A 193 4.41 -14.50 -6.87
C GLY A 193 5.65 -15.26 -7.32
N ARG A 194 6.34 -14.77 -8.36
CA ARG A 194 7.65 -15.27 -8.79
C ARG A 194 8.75 -15.00 -7.75
N HIS A 195 8.67 -13.86 -7.08
CA HIS A 195 9.71 -13.37 -6.18
C HIS A 195 9.31 -13.52 -4.71
N TYR A 196 8.03 -13.36 -4.40
CA TYR A 196 7.51 -13.31 -3.05
C TYR A 196 6.59 -14.50 -2.74
N ASP A 197 6.90 -15.21 -1.65
CA ASP A 197 6.10 -16.33 -1.13
C ASP A 197 6.14 -16.36 0.40
N ILE A 198 5.06 -16.89 1.02
CA ILE A 198 5.02 -17.26 2.44
C ILE A 198 5.02 -18.77 2.50
N LEU A 199 6.10 -19.36 3.05
CA LEU A 199 6.26 -20.81 3.18
C LEU A 199 6.04 -21.57 1.83
N GLY A 200 6.48 -20.97 0.72
CA GLY A 200 6.32 -21.54 -0.63
C GLY A 200 5.01 -21.19 -1.35
N ILE A 201 4.06 -20.54 -0.66
CA ILE A 201 2.79 -20.09 -1.24
C ILE A 201 2.99 -18.70 -1.82
N ARG A 202 2.82 -18.55 -3.13
CA ARG A 202 2.94 -17.27 -3.84
C ARG A 202 2.02 -16.21 -3.22
N MET A 203 2.49 -14.97 -3.14
CA MET A 203 1.76 -13.89 -2.46
C MET A 203 0.63 -13.24 -3.28
N PHE A 204 -0.17 -14.05 -4.00
CA PHE A 204 -1.41 -13.58 -4.60
C PHE A 204 -2.48 -13.28 -3.54
N ASP A 205 -3.58 -12.66 -3.94
CA ASP A 205 -4.84 -12.72 -3.19
C ASP A 205 -6.03 -12.94 -4.12
N SER A 206 -7.25 -13.03 -3.59
CA SER A 206 -8.39 -13.46 -4.38
C SER A 206 -9.70 -12.79 -3.99
N ALA A 207 -10.62 -12.82 -4.95
CA ALA A 207 -11.99 -12.37 -4.80
C ALA A 207 -12.95 -13.31 -5.55
N GLU A 208 -14.06 -13.65 -4.90
CA GLU A 208 -15.22 -14.34 -5.47
C GLU A 208 -16.42 -13.40 -5.37
N LEU A 209 -16.99 -13.01 -6.50
CA LEU A 209 -18.16 -12.14 -6.58
C LEU A 209 -19.33 -12.91 -7.19
N ARG A 210 -20.47 -12.91 -6.50
CA ARG A 210 -21.73 -13.46 -7.00
C ARG A 210 -22.83 -12.42 -6.92
N VAL A 211 -23.53 -12.20 -8.02
CA VAL A 211 -24.73 -11.37 -8.09
C VAL A 211 -25.96 -12.26 -8.06
N HIS A 212 -26.87 -11.98 -7.14
CA HIS A 212 -28.13 -12.70 -6.95
C HIS A 212 -29.20 -12.28 -7.98
N PRO A 213 -30.28 -13.07 -8.17
CA PRO A 213 -31.34 -12.75 -9.13
C PRO A 213 -32.01 -11.38 -8.94
N THR A 214 -31.97 -10.83 -7.72
CA THR A 214 -32.52 -9.50 -7.39
C THR A 214 -31.55 -8.35 -7.69
N GLY A 215 -30.33 -8.64 -8.14
CA GLY A 215 -29.27 -7.66 -8.39
C GLY A 215 -28.45 -7.26 -7.15
N LYS A 216 -28.73 -7.83 -5.97
CA LYS A 216 -27.83 -7.76 -4.81
C LYS A 216 -26.62 -8.66 -5.01
N ALA A 217 -25.53 -8.43 -4.30
CA ALA A 217 -24.33 -9.25 -4.45
C ALA A 217 -23.70 -9.68 -3.13
N ILE A 218 -22.88 -10.72 -3.21
CA ILE A 218 -21.97 -11.16 -2.17
C ILE A 218 -20.55 -11.19 -2.74
N LEU A 219 -19.62 -10.53 -2.05
CA LEU A 219 -18.20 -10.52 -2.34
C LEU A 219 -17.47 -11.25 -1.22
N LYS A 220 -16.68 -12.26 -1.58
CA LYS A 220 -15.84 -12.99 -0.63
C LYS A 220 -14.37 -12.79 -0.98
N LEU A 221 -13.53 -12.63 0.03
CA LEU A 221 -12.13 -12.26 -0.17
C LEU A 221 -11.18 -13.17 0.61
N GLY A 222 -9.97 -13.33 0.08
CA GLY A 222 -8.87 -14.04 0.74
C GLY A 222 -8.10 -13.21 1.77
N VAL A 223 -8.53 -11.96 2.00
CA VAL A 223 -8.02 -11.07 3.05
C VAL A 223 -8.86 -11.15 4.33
N LYS A 224 -8.39 -10.52 5.40
CA LYS A 224 -9.16 -10.39 6.65
C LYS A 224 -9.02 -8.99 7.25
N SER A 225 -10.12 -8.39 7.68
CA SER A 225 -10.12 -7.13 8.40
C SER A 225 -9.74 -7.27 9.88
N GLN A 226 -9.04 -6.26 10.39
CA GLN A 226 -8.80 -6.00 11.82
C GLN A 226 -9.24 -4.57 12.20
N GLY A 227 -10.13 -3.95 11.42
CA GLY A 227 -10.70 -2.62 11.69
C GLY A 227 -10.46 -1.56 10.61
N GLN A 228 -9.80 -1.90 9.50
CA GLN A 228 -9.51 -0.99 8.39
C GLN A 228 -10.71 -0.74 7.44
N GLY A 229 -11.89 -1.32 7.72
CA GLY A 229 -13.12 -1.02 6.96
C GLY A 229 -13.27 -1.74 5.61
N HIS A 230 -12.70 -2.94 5.48
CA HIS A 230 -12.79 -3.76 4.25
C HIS A 230 -14.23 -3.97 3.76
N GLU A 231 -15.16 -4.25 4.68
CA GLU A 231 -16.56 -4.48 4.35
C GLU A 231 -17.21 -3.31 3.60
N THR A 232 -16.72 -2.09 3.84
CA THR A 232 -17.17 -0.89 3.15
C THR A 232 -16.39 -0.65 1.88
N THR A 233 -15.06 -0.66 1.94
CA THR A 233 -14.21 -0.23 0.83
C THR A 233 -14.23 -1.21 -0.34
N PHE A 234 -14.30 -2.51 -0.11
CA PHE A 234 -14.42 -3.48 -1.20
C PHE A 234 -15.80 -3.49 -1.85
N ALA A 235 -16.87 -3.23 -1.08
CA ALA A 235 -18.20 -3.02 -1.64
C ALA A 235 -18.22 -1.80 -2.58
N GLN A 236 -17.50 -0.72 -2.24
CA GLN A 236 -17.36 0.45 -3.11
C GLN A 236 -16.66 0.13 -4.43
N ILE A 237 -15.63 -0.73 -4.44
CA ILE A 237 -14.97 -1.16 -5.69
C ILE A 237 -15.97 -1.89 -6.60
N VAL A 238 -16.75 -2.83 -6.05
CA VAL A 238 -17.79 -3.54 -6.83
C VAL A 238 -18.85 -2.56 -7.33
N ALA A 239 -19.26 -1.60 -6.50
CA ALA A 239 -20.23 -0.58 -6.88
C ALA A 239 -19.74 0.31 -8.02
N ASP A 240 -18.47 0.70 -8.03
CA ASP A 240 -17.90 1.50 -9.12
C ASP A 240 -17.79 0.70 -10.43
N GLU A 241 -17.48 -0.59 -10.35
CA GLU A 241 -17.33 -1.46 -11.54
C GLU A 241 -18.68 -1.90 -12.13
N LEU A 242 -19.72 -2.12 -11.30
CA LEU A 242 -21.00 -2.71 -11.70
C LEU A 242 -22.24 -1.83 -11.50
N GLY A 243 -22.12 -0.71 -10.79
CA GLY A 243 -23.26 0.16 -10.45
C GLY A 243 -24.27 -0.43 -9.45
N ILE A 244 -23.93 -1.52 -8.77
CA ILE A 244 -24.72 -2.05 -7.66
C ILE A 244 -24.47 -1.15 -6.43
N PRO A 245 -25.51 -0.66 -5.72
CA PRO A 245 -25.30 0.14 -4.51
C PRO A 245 -24.42 -0.60 -3.49
N PRO A 246 -23.44 0.06 -2.83
CA PRO A 246 -22.59 -0.59 -1.81
C PRO A 246 -23.40 -1.26 -0.68
N SER A 247 -24.55 -0.69 -0.32
CA SER A 247 -25.46 -1.26 0.70
C SER A 247 -26.13 -2.57 0.29
N ASP A 248 -26.10 -2.91 -1.00
CA ASP A 248 -26.63 -4.15 -1.56
C ASP A 248 -25.53 -5.19 -1.85
N ILE A 249 -24.30 -4.92 -1.40
CA ILE A 249 -23.14 -5.81 -1.54
C ILE A 249 -22.70 -6.26 -0.15
N ALA A 250 -22.92 -7.54 0.17
CA ALA A 250 -22.40 -8.13 1.40
C ALA A 250 -20.95 -8.58 1.18
N VAL A 251 -20.03 -8.19 2.07
CA VAL A 251 -18.62 -8.59 2.01
C VAL A 251 -18.31 -9.63 3.10
N GLN A 252 -17.60 -10.70 2.76
CA GLN A 252 -17.24 -11.78 3.67
C GLN A 252 -15.75 -12.13 3.62
N GLU A 253 -15.17 -12.39 4.79
CA GLU A 253 -13.74 -12.59 5.00
C GLU A 253 -13.45 -13.54 6.18
N GLY A 254 -12.42 -14.39 6.04
CA GLY A 254 -11.80 -15.11 7.15
C GLY A 254 -12.47 -16.41 7.59
N ASP A 255 -13.49 -16.88 6.87
CA ASP A 255 -14.02 -18.24 7.02
C ASP A 255 -13.47 -19.11 5.89
N THR A 256 -12.45 -19.92 6.20
CA THR A 256 -11.71 -20.71 5.21
C THR A 256 -12.56 -21.76 4.49
N ASP A 257 -13.72 -22.12 5.02
CA ASP A 257 -14.66 -23.03 4.36
C ASP A 257 -15.50 -22.31 3.30
N ASN A 258 -15.62 -20.98 3.40
CA ASN A 258 -16.57 -20.19 2.60
C ASN A 258 -15.93 -19.08 1.76
N THR A 259 -14.71 -18.62 2.08
CA THR A 259 -14.00 -17.58 1.33
C THR A 259 -12.89 -18.16 0.45
N PRO A 260 -12.58 -17.56 -0.71
CA PRO A 260 -11.50 -18.04 -1.56
C PRO A 260 -10.16 -17.93 -0.84
N TYR A 261 -9.20 -18.78 -1.22
CA TYR A 261 -7.87 -18.77 -0.61
C TYR A 261 -7.14 -17.45 -0.87
N GLY A 262 -6.58 -16.85 0.18
CA GLY A 262 -5.67 -15.71 0.07
C GLY A 262 -4.65 -15.72 1.19
N LEU A 263 -3.79 -14.70 1.21
CA LEU A 263 -2.70 -14.62 2.17
C LEU A 263 -3.00 -13.72 3.36
N GLY A 264 -4.22 -13.19 3.47
CA GLY A 264 -4.61 -12.33 4.58
C GLY A 264 -4.13 -10.88 4.45
N THR A 265 -4.35 -10.11 5.52
CA THR A 265 -4.01 -8.69 5.58
C THR A 265 -2.81 -8.43 6.48
N TYR A 266 -1.78 -7.82 5.89
CA TYR A 266 -0.60 -7.24 6.53
C TYR A 266 0.15 -6.41 5.46
N ALA A 267 1.18 -5.64 5.85
CA ALA A 267 2.01 -4.86 4.93
C ALA A 267 1.21 -4.05 3.88
N SER A 268 0.05 -3.53 4.31
CA SER A 268 -0.91 -2.78 3.49
C SER A 268 -1.26 -3.44 2.14
N ARG A 269 -1.26 -4.78 2.08
CA ARG A 269 -1.41 -5.51 0.81
C ARG A 269 -2.83 -5.68 0.30
N SER A 270 -3.85 -5.45 1.15
CA SER A 270 -5.24 -5.80 0.84
C SER A 270 -5.78 -5.04 -0.36
N THR A 271 -5.57 -3.72 -0.44
CA THR A 271 -5.99 -2.93 -1.61
C THR A 271 -5.18 -3.29 -2.87
N PRO A 272 -3.83 -3.33 -2.84
CA PRO A 272 -3.05 -3.72 -4.04
C PRO A 272 -3.38 -5.11 -4.61
N THR A 273 -3.68 -6.09 -3.76
CA THR A 273 -3.91 -7.48 -4.19
C THR A 273 -5.39 -7.82 -4.30
N ALA A 274 -6.10 -7.93 -3.17
CA ALA A 274 -7.52 -8.27 -3.15
C ALA A 274 -8.40 -7.16 -3.78
N GLY A 275 -7.97 -5.89 -3.77
CA GLY A 275 -8.68 -4.80 -4.46
C GLY A 275 -8.60 -4.95 -5.97
N ALA A 276 -7.43 -5.28 -6.49
CA ALA A 276 -7.26 -5.63 -7.90
C ALA A 276 -8.04 -6.91 -8.25
N ALA A 277 -7.99 -7.95 -7.41
CA ALA A 277 -8.78 -9.17 -7.62
C ALA A 277 -10.29 -8.88 -7.65
N THR A 278 -10.78 -8.03 -6.75
CA THR A 278 -12.18 -7.58 -6.69
C THR A 278 -12.57 -6.86 -7.98
N ALA A 279 -11.77 -5.88 -8.42
CA ALA A 279 -12.03 -5.15 -9.65
C ALA A 279 -12.03 -6.08 -10.88
N VAL A 280 -11.07 -7.02 -10.97
CA VAL A 280 -11.00 -7.98 -12.08
C VAL A 280 -12.18 -8.97 -12.05
N ALA A 281 -12.57 -9.47 -10.88
CA ALA A 281 -13.77 -10.31 -10.75
C ALA A 281 -15.04 -9.55 -11.16
N ALA A 282 -15.19 -8.30 -10.71
CA ALA A 282 -16.31 -7.43 -11.10
C ALA A 282 -16.31 -7.16 -12.62
N ARG A 283 -15.16 -6.92 -13.24
CA ARG A 283 -15.05 -6.75 -14.70
C ARG A 283 -15.46 -8.01 -15.47
N LYS A 284 -15.06 -9.20 -15.01
CA LYS A 284 -15.52 -10.47 -15.60
C LYS A 284 -17.05 -10.62 -15.51
N VAL A 285 -17.64 -10.23 -14.38
CA VAL A 285 -19.11 -10.17 -14.24
C VAL A 285 -19.69 -9.19 -15.25
N ARG A 286 -19.14 -7.98 -15.38
CA ARG A 286 -19.58 -6.97 -16.36
C ARG A 286 -19.49 -7.47 -17.80
N ASP A 287 -18.42 -8.17 -18.17
CA ASP A 287 -18.23 -8.71 -19.52
C ASP A 287 -19.32 -9.76 -19.85
N LYS A 288 -19.68 -10.62 -18.88
CA LYS A 288 -20.82 -11.54 -19.02
C LYS A 288 -22.14 -10.77 -19.10
N SER A 289 -22.31 -9.75 -18.26
CA SER A 289 -23.49 -8.90 -18.26
C SER A 289 -23.69 -8.19 -19.60
N GLN A 290 -22.63 -7.76 -20.29
CA GLN A 290 -22.73 -7.13 -21.61
C GLN A 290 -23.33 -8.08 -22.65
N ARG A 291 -22.91 -9.36 -22.63
CA ARG A 291 -23.45 -10.37 -23.57
C ARG A 291 -24.91 -10.71 -23.29
N ILE A 292 -25.29 -10.78 -22.02
CA ILE A 292 -26.70 -10.97 -21.63
C ILE A 292 -27.52 -9.73 -21.99
N ALA A 293 -27.01 -8.52 -21.76
CA ALA A 293 -27.69 -7.29 -22.15
C ALA A 293 -27.91 -7.20 -23.67
N ALA A 294 -26.92 -7.63 -24.46
CA ALA A 294 -27.00 -7.67 -25.92
C ALA A 294 -28.11 -8.62 -26.40
N HIS A 295 -28.21 -9.81 -25.80
CA HIS A 295 -29.31 -10.75 -26.03
C HIS A 295 -30.67 -10.14 -25.72
N LEU A 296 -30.82 -9.51 -24.55
CA LEU A 296 -32.08 -8.86 -24.13
C LEU A 296 -32.48 -7.65 -24.99
N LEU A 297 -31.52 -7.02 -25.67
CA LEU A 297 -31.72 -5.86 -26.53
C LEU A 297 -31.73 -6.21 -28.02
N GLU A 298 -31.58 -7.50 -28.36
CA GLU A 298 -31.50 -8.01 -29.73
C GLU A 298 -30.48 -7.26 -30.60
N CYS A 299 -29.31 -6.95 -30.03
CA CYS A 299 -28.22 -6.24 -30.71
C CYS A 299 -26.86 -6.94 -30.51
N ASP A 300 -25.84 -6.49 -31.24
CA ASP A 300 -24.48 -6.95 -31.01
C ASP A 300 -23.92 -6.35 -29.72
N ALA A 301 -23.11 -7.10 -28.97
CA ALA A 301 -22.52 -6.64 -27.72
C ALA A 301 -21.61 -5.40 -27.91
N GLU A 302 -21.00 -5.28 -29.09
CA GLU A 302 -20.15 -4.13 -29.47
C GLU A 302 -20.96 -2.85 -29.70
N ASP A 303 -22.27 -2.96 -29.94
CA ASP A 303 -23.18 -1.81 -30.11
C ASP A 303 -23.67 -1.23 -28.78
N LEU A 304 -23.27 -1.83 -27.65
CA LEU A 304 -23.59 -1.35 -26.32
C LEU A 304 -22.55 -0.36 -25.79
N GLU A 305 -23.05 0.67 -25.12
CA GLU A 305 -22.28 1.51 -24.22
C GLU A 305 -22.63 1.18 -22.76
N TRP A 306 -21.65 1.37 -21.88
CA TRP A 306 -21.79 1.18 -20.44
C TRP A 306 -21.80 2.53 -19.74
N GLU A 307 -22.88 2.78 -19.02
CA GLU A 307 -22.95 3.81 -17.98
C GLU A 307 -23.18 3.09 -16.66
N ARG A 308 -22.43 3.45 -15.62
CA ARG A 308 -22.40 2.75 -14.32
C ARG A 308 -23.78 2.20 -13.89
N GLY A 309 -23.95 0.87 -14.00
CA GLY A 309 -25.17 0.16 -13.62
C GLY A 309 -26.12 -0.16 -14.78
N ARG A 310 -25.81 0.21 -16.02
CA ARG A 310 -26.69 0.06 -17.18
C ARG A 310 -25.93 -0.05 -18.50
N PHE A 311 -26.36 -0.99 -19.34
CA PHE A 311 -25.98 -1.05 -20.74
C PHE A 311 -27.07 -0.40 -21.61
N TYR A 312 -26.71 0.32 -22.66
CA TYR A 312 -27.67 0.88 -23.63
C TYR A 312 -27.10 0.87 -25.05
N VAL A 313 -27.98 0.89 -26.06
CA VAL A 313 -27.59 0.86 -27.47
C VAL A 313 -27.03 2.22 -27.91
N LYS A 314 -25.89 2.21 -28.62
CA LYS A 314 -25.26 3.41 -29.20
C LYS A 314 -26.26 4.24 -30.01
N GLY A 315 -26.33 5.53 -29.71
CA GLY A 315 -27.27 6.46 -30.37
C GLY A 315 -28.74 6.32 -29.95
N SER A 316 -29.06 5.40 -29.03
CA SER A 316 -30.41 5.20 -28.49
C SER A 316 -30.39 4.97 -26.98
N PRO A 317 -30.01 5.99 -26.18
CA PRO A 317 -29.80 5.85 -24.73
C PRO A 317 -31.05 5.47 -23.94
N ASP A 318 -32.25 5.61 -24.51
CA ASP A 318 -33.50 5.15 -23.88
C ASP A 318 -33.66 3.62 -23.95
N HIS A 319 -32.96 2.95 -24.87
CA HIS A 319 -32.99 1.50 -25.05
C HIS A 319 -31.82 0.86 -24.32
N GLY A 320 -32.06 0.41 -23.08
CA GLY A 320 -31.01 -0.18 -22.25
C GLY A 320 -31.53 -1.09 -21.15
N LYS A 321 -30.60 -1.83 -20.54
CA LYS A 321 -30.84 -2.77 -19.44
C LYS A 321 -29.95 -2.46 -18.25
N THR A 322 -30.57 -2.35 -17.09
CA THR A 322 -29.88 -2.18 -15.81
C THR A 322 -29.16 -3.47 -15.41
N ILE A 323 -28.18 -3.36 -14.52
CA ILE A 323 -27.47 -4.52 -13.97
C ILE A 323 -28.43 -5.46 -13.21
N GLN A 324 -29.51 -4.93 -12.62
CA GLN A 324 -30.55 -5.73 -11.95
C GLN A 324 -31.37 -6.55 -12.97
N GLU A 325 -31.77 -5.95 -14.09
CA GLU A 325 -32.47 -6.68 -15.16
C GLU A 325 -31.58 -7.77 -15.76
N VAL A 326 -30.30 -7.45 -16.00
CA VAL A 326 -29.32 -8.42 -16.50
C VAL A 326 -29.07 -9.53 -15.48
N ALA A 327 -28.98 -9.20 -14.19
CA ALA A 327 -28.82 -10.18 -13.13
C ALA A 327 -30.00 -11.15 -13.07
N PHE A 328 -31.25 -10.66 -13.22
CA PHE A 328 -32.42 -11.53 -13.27
C PHE A 328 -32.39 -12.45 -14.51
N ALA A 329 -32.12 -11.87 -15.68
CA ALA A 329 -32.00 -12.61 -16.93
C ALA A 329 -30.92 -13.71 -16.87
N ALA A 330 -29.82 -13.47 -16.15
CA ALA A 330 -28.78 -14.47 -15.94
C ALA A 330 -29.29 -15.78 -15.29
N TYR A 331 -30.49 -15.78 -14.69
CA TYR A 331 -31.12 -16.97 -14.11
C TYR A 331 -32.40 -17.41 -14.85
N THR A 332 -32.85 -16.68 -15.88
CA THR A 332 -34.15 -16.93 -16.53
C THR A 332 -34.12 -16.89 -18.06
N ASP A 333 -33.37 -15.96 -18.65
CA ASP A 333 -33.35 -15.67 -20.09
C ASP A 333 -31.90 -15.35 -20.53
N LEU A 334 -31.16 -16.39 -20.88
CA LEU A 334 -29.76 -16.34 -21.25
C LEU A 334 -29.60 -16.57 -22.75
N PRO A 335 -28.58 -15.96 -23.38
CA PRO A 335 -28.19 -16.36 -24.72
C PRO A 335 -27.69 -17.80 -24.75
N ASP A 336 -27.88 -18.46 -25.89
CA ASP A 336 -27.39 -19.82 -26.11
C ASP A 336 -25.88 -19.92 -25.88
N GLY A 337 -25.46 -20.94 -25.12
CA GLY A 337 -24.05 -21.21 -24.83
C GLY A 337 -23.49 -20.50 -23.59
N GLU A 338 -24.23 -19.58 -22.97
CA GLU A 338 -23.86 -19.04 -21.64
C GLU A 338 -24.31 -19.97 -20.52
N GLU A 339 -23.45 -20.13 -19.50
CA GLU A 339 -23.83 -20.81 -18.26
C GLU A 339 -24.78 -19.95 -17.43
N ALA A 340 -25.67 -20.59 -16.67
CA ALA A 340 -26.57 -19.86 -15.77
C ALA A 340 -25.85 -19.17 -14.61
N GLY A 341 -26.46 -18.10 -14.10
CA GLY A 341 -25.97 -17.29 -12.99
C GLY A 341 -25.01 -16.17 -13.41
N LEU A 342 -24.71 -15.28 -12.46
CA LEU A 342 -23.85 -14.12 -12.69
C LEU A 342 -22.80 -14.02 -11.57
N GLU A 343 -21.65 -14.65 -11.80
CA GLU A 343 -20.57 -14.73 -10.82
C GLU A 343 -19.20 -14.85 -11.49
N ALA A 344 -18.15 -14.50 -10.75
CA ALA A 344 -16.77 -14.66 -11.19
C ALA A 344 -15.81 -14.81 -10.00
N VAL A 345 -14.70 -15.50 -10.25
CA VAL A 345 -13.56 -15.61 -9.33
C VAL A 345 -12.31 -15.05 -9.99
N ASN A 346 -11.48 -14.36 -9.21
CA ASN A 346 -10.14 -13.98 -9.61
C ASN A 346 -9.13 -14.24 -8.50
N TYR A 347 -7.98 -14.80 -8.91
CA TYR A 347 -6.76 -14.87 -8.13
C TYR A 347 -5.77 -13.92 -8.79
N TYR A 348 -5.39 -12.86 -8.09
CA TYR A 348 -4.55 -11.80 -8.61
C TYR A 348 -3.10 -11.99 -8.15
N ASP A 349 -2.24 -12.35 -9.10
CA ASP A 349 -0.78 -12.30 -8.95
C ASP A 349 -0.31 -10.93 -9.46
N PRO A 350 0.02 -9.98 -8.57
CA PRO A 350 0.31 -8.61 -8.98
C PRO A 350 1.63 -8.54 -9.78
N PRO A 351 1.69 -7.73 -10.84
CA PRO A 351 2.87 -7.63 -11.70
C PRO A 351 4.05 -6.94 -11.01
N ASN A 352 3.75 -6.05 -10.05
CA ASN A 352 4.72 -5.31 -9.24
C ASN A 352 4.08 -4.98 -7.87
N MET A 353 4.87 -4.44 -6.95
CA MET A 353 4.43 -3.77 -5.73
C MET A 353 3.82 -2.40 -6.06
N THR A 354 3.19 -1.75 -5.07
CA THR A 354 2.75 -0.35 -5.17
C THR A 354 3.58 0.55 -4.24
N TYR A 355 3.89 1.77 -4.67
CA TYR A 355 4.83 2.66 -3.95
C TYR A 355 4.18 3.98 -3.54
N PRO A 356 3.25 3.97 -2.57
CA PRO A 356 2.66 5.19 -2.08
C PRO A 356 3.71 6.06 -1.38
N PHE A 357 3.51 7.37 -1.39
CA PHE A 357 4.47 8.33 -0.85
C PHE A 357 3.76 9.42 -0.06
N GLY A 358 4.54 10.16 0.73
CA GLY A 358 4.02 11.32 1.47
C GLY A 358 5.14 12.18 2.03
N THR A 359 4.79 13.41 2.37
CA THR A 359 5.64 14.31 3.14
C THR A 359 4.94 14.72 4.42
N TYR A 360 5.60 14.50 5.56
CA TYR A 360 5.14 14.95 6.87
C TYR A 360 6.01 16.09 7.39
N VAL A 361 5.38 17.10 7.97
CA VAL A 361 6.04 18.21 8.67
C VAL A 361 5.52 18.27 10.10
N VAL A 362 6.42 18.32 11.08
CA VAL A 362 6.08 18.36 12.51
C VAL A 362 6.89 19.47 13.18
N ALA A 363 6.23 20.30 13.98
CA ALA A 363 6.86 21.27 14.85
C ALA A 363 6.68 20.84 16.32
N VAL A 364 7.75 20.92 17.12
CA VAL A 364 7.78 20.51 18.53
C VAL A 364 8.55 21.54 19.34
N GLU A 365 7.94 22.08 20.39
CA GLU A 365 8.64 22.93 21.36
C GLU A 365 9.12 22.06 22.53
N ILE A 366 10.40 22.12 22.86
CA ILE A 366 10.98 21.35 23.98
C ILE A 366 11.25 22.29 25.15
N ASP A 367 10.67 21.96 26.30
CA ASP A 367 11.02 22.58 27.57
C ASP A 367 12.42 22.12 28.01
N ARG A 368 13.37 23.06 28.10
CA ARG A 368 14.77 22.75 28.44
C ARG A 368 14.98 22.20 29.85
N GLY A 369 14.10 22.54 30.79
CA GLY A 369 14.25 22.12 32.19
C GLY A 369 13.75 20.69 32.44
N THR A 370 12.75 20.26 31.67
CA THR A 370 12.03 18.99 31.89
C THR A 370 12.24 17.99 30.75
N GLY A 371 12.61 18.44 29.55
CA GLY A 371 12.69 17.62 28.35
C GLY A 371 11.33 17.24 27.75
N GLN A 372 10.22 17.84 28.23
CA GLN A 372 8.89 17.65 27.66
C GLN A 372 8.79 18.36 26.31
N GLY A 373 8.19 17.68 25.32
CA GLY A 373 8.01 18.16 23.95
C GLY A 373 6.56 18.13 23.51
#